data_AF-A0A5D3BSR2-F1
#
_entry.id   AF-A0A5D3BSR2-F1
#
_cell.length_a   1.000
_cell.length_b   1.000
_cell.length_c   1.000
_cell.angle_alpha   90.00
_cell.angle_beta   90.00
_cell.angle_gamma   90.00
#
_symmetry.space_group_name_H-M   'P 1'
#
loop_
_entity.id
_entity.type
_entity.pdbx_description
1 polymer ?
#
loop_
_entity_poly.entity_id
_entity_poly.type
_entity_poly.pdbx_seq_one_letter_code
_entity_poly.pdbx_strand_id
1 'polypeptide(L)'
;MLKRLHINIPFVDTLEQMPSHVKFFKDILAKKRRMNEYGIVALMQATSDFFKNRISEKITNPGTFTVGCSIDGMDSCCALRNLGASINFMPLSVSRNWE
;
A
#
# COMPACT_ATOMS: atom_id res chain seq x y z
N MET A 1 -12.12 -27.62 26.56
CA MET A 1 -11.19 -26.79 25.75
C MET A 1 -11.20 -27.30 24.31
N LEU A 2 -11.77 -26.55 23.36
CA LEU A 2 -11.67 -26.90 21.95
C LEU A 2 -10.32 -26.44 21.41
N LYS A 3 -9.50 -27.39 20.92
CA LYS A 3 -8.24 -27.07 20.23
C LYS A 3 -8.58 -26.51 18.85
N ARG A 4 -7.95 -25.38 18.51
CA ARG A 4 -8.14 -24.69 17.23
C ARG A 4 -7.69 -25.61 16.09
N LEU A 5 -8.64 -26.13 15.31
CA LEU A 5 -8.35 -26.91 14.11
C LEU A 5 -8.18 -25.93 12.93
N HIS A 6 -6.97 -25.85 12.39
CA HIS A 6 -6.70 -25.12 11.14
C HIS A 6 -6.84 -26.10 9.99
N ILE A 7 -7.89 -25.94 9.18
CA ILE A 7 -8.07 -26.71 7.95
C ILE A 7 -7.61 -25.82 6.80
N ASN A 8 -6.49 -26.18 6.18
CA ASN A 8 -6.02 -25.54 4.95
C ASN A 8 -6.71 -26.23 3.78
N ILE A 9 -7.90 -25.76 3.42
CA ILE A 9 -8.56 -26.21 2.18
C ILE A 9 -7.97 -25.40 1.02
N PRO A 10 -7.48 -26.06 -0.04
CA PRO A 10 -7.05 -25.37 -1.25
C PRO A 10 -8.16 -24.47 -1.79
N PHE A 11 -7.78 -23.26 -2.21
CA PHE A 11 -8.73 -22.28 -2.73
C PHE A 11 -9.57 -22.84 -3.88
N VAL A 12 -8.97 -23.66 -4.75
CA VAL A 12 -9.67 -24.32 -5.87
C VAL A 12 -10.81 -25.22 -5.38
N ASP A 13 -10.57 -26.02 -4.33
CA ASP A 13 -11.58 -26.92 -3.77
C ASP A 13 -12.74 -26.14 -3.13
N THR A 14 -12.43 -24.99 -2.52
CA THR A 14 -13.47 -24.08 -2.00
C THR A 14 -14.26 -23.41 -3.11
N LEU A 15 -13.61 -23.09 -4.23
CA LEU A 15 -14.29 -22.51 -5.39
C LEU A 15 -15.21 -23.53 -6.04
N GLU A 16 -14.80 -24.79 -6.19
CA GLU A 16 -15.66 -25.84 -6.76
C GLU A 16 -16.96 -26.05 -5.95
N GLN A 17 -16.89 -25.85 -4.63
CA GLN A 17 -18.07 -25.89 -3.75
C GLN A 17 -18.96 -24.64 -3.83
N MET A 18 -18.52 -23.59 -4.54
CA MET A 18 -19.23 -22.32 -4.70
C MET A 18 -19.55 -22.05 -6.18
N PRO A 19 -20.64 -22.62 -6.74
CA PRO A 19 -20.96 -22.54 -8.17
C PRO A 19 -21.07 -21.10 -8.71
N SER A 20 -21.55 -20.17 -7.88
CA SER A 20 -21.64 -18.74 -8.21
C SER A 20 -20.28 -18.09 -8.45
N HIS A 21 -19.28 -18.48 -7.67
CA HIS A 21 -17.91 -17.96 -7.78
C HIS A 21 -17.20 -18.56 -8.99
N VAL A 22 -17.38 -19.86 -9.24
CA VAL A 22 -16.86 -20.51 -10.47
C VAL A 22 -17.38 -19.80 -11.72
N LYS A 23 -18.68 -19.51 -11.77
CA LYS A 23 -19.28 -18.79 -12.90
C LYS A 23 -18.69 -17.39 -13.05
N PHE A 24 -18.56 -16.65 -11.94
CA PHE A 24 -17.95 -15.33 -11.93
C PHE A 24 -16.51 -15.32 -12.48
N PHE A 25 -15.66 -16.26 -12.03
CA PHE A 25 -14.29 -16.37 -12.54
C PHE A 25 -14.24 -16.76 -14.01
N LYS A 26 -15.11 -17.67 -14.46
CA LYS A 26 -15.24 -18.04 -15.87
C LYS A 26 -15.67 -16.85 -16.72
N ASP A 27 -16.61 -16.04 -16.25
CA ASP A 27 -17.09 -14.84 -16.94
C ASP A 27 -15.99 -13.77 -17.02
N ILE A 28 -15.21 -13.57 -15.96
CA ILE A 28 -14.03 -12.68 -15.97
C ILE A 28 -13.00 -13.16 -16.99
N LEU A 29 -12.67 -14.46 -16.98
CA LEU A 29 -11.67 -15.02 -17.88
C LEU A 29 -12.13 -14.95 -19.34
N ALA A 30 -13.42 -15.23 -19.59
CA ALA A 30 -14.03 -15.11 -20.91
C ALA A 30 -14.05 -13.65 -21.38
N LYS A 31 -14.39 -12.69 -20.51
CA LYS A 31 -14.35 -11.26 -20.82
C LYS A 31 -12.93 -10.80 -21.12
N LYS A 32 -11.94 -11.25 -20.34
CA LYS A 32 -10.51 -10.96 -20.58
C LYS A 32 -10.05 -11.50 -21.93
N ARG A 33 -10.48 -12.70 -22.31
CA ARG A 33 -10.18 -13.32 -23.61
C ARG A 33 -10.88 -12.65 -24.79
N ARG A 34 -12.06 -12.04 -24.55
CA ARG A 34 -12.84 -11.29 -25.56
C ARG A 34 -12.34 -9.86 -25.79
N MET A 35 -11.44 -9.35 -24.96
CA MET A 35 -10.79 -8.06 -25.23
C MET A 35 -9.90 -8.22 -26.46
N ASN A 36 -10.27 -7.58 -27.56
CA ASN A 36 -9.43 -7.48 -28.75
C ASN A 36 -8.27 -6.48 -28.50
N GLU A 37 -7.30 -6.45 -29.41
CA GLU A 37 -6.12 -5.58 -29.31
C GLU A 37 -6.50 -4.12 -29.09
N TYR A 38 -7.56 -3.64 -29.77
CA TYR A 38 -8.08 -2.29 -29.60
C TYR A 38 -8.59 -2.02 -28.17
N GLY A 39 -9.33 -2.96 -27.58
CA GLY A 39 -9.82 -2.86 -26.20
C GLY A 39 -8.70 -2.89 -25.16
N ILE A 40 -7.63 -3.65 -25.41
CA ILE A 40 -6.45 -3.67 -24.55
C ILE A 40 -5.71 -2.33 -24.62
N VAL A 41 -5.49 -1.80 -25.83
CA VAL A 41 -4.85 -0.49 -26.03
C VAL A 41 -5.68 0.63 -25.41
N ALA A 42 -7.00 0.63 -25.61
CA ALA A 42 -7.89 1.62 -25.00
C ALA A 42 -7.87 1.55 -23.47
N LEU A 43 -7.85 0.36 -22.87
CA LEU A 43 -7.73 0.20 -21.42
C LEU A 43 -6.37 0.66 -20.90
N MET A 44 -5.28 0.32 -21.60
CA MET A 44 -3.93 0.78 -21.26
C MET A 44 -3.80 2.30 -21.35
N GLN A 45 -4.41 2.90 -22.37
CA GLN A 45 -4.45 4.36 -22.52
C GLN A 45 -5.29 4.99 -21.41
N ALA A 46 -6.50 4.49 -21.15
CA ALA A 46 -7.36 5.01 -20.08
C ALA A 46 -6.72 4.87 -18.69
N THR A 47 -6.01 3.77 -18.43
CA THR A 47 -5.23 3.61 -17.20
C THR A 47 -4.03 4.55 -17.16
N SER A 48 -3.28 4.69 -18.26
CA SER A 48 -2.18 5.68 -18.36
C SER A 48 -2.68 7.10 -18.09
N ASP A 49 -3.81 7.48 -18.66
CA ASP A 49 -4.40 8.80 -18.50
C ASP A 49 -4.95 8.99 -17.09
N PHE A 50 -5.58 7.97 -16.50
CA PHE A 50 -5.98 7.98 -15.09
C PHE A 50 -4.78 8.13 -14.15
N PHE A 51 -3.70 7.37 -14.38
CA PHE A 51 -2.47 7.47 -13.60
C PHE A 51 -1.79 8.82 -13.81
N LYS A 52 -1.70 9.33 -15.05
CA LYS A 52 -1.18 10.67 -15.33
C LYS A 52 -2.00 11.76 -14.66
N ASN A 53 -3.33 11.66 -14.66
CA ASN A 53 -4.19 12.63 -13.99
C ASN A 53 -4.02 12.56 -12.46
N ARG A 54 -3.88 11.37 -11.88
CA ARG A 54 -3.56 11.15 -10.45
C ARG A 54 -2.14 11.58 -10.06
N ILE A 55 -1.17 11.44 -10.96
CA ILE A 55 0.25 11.79 -10.73
C ILE A 55 0.49 13.28 -10.98
N SER A 56 -0.24 13.89 -11.94
CA SER A 56 -0.20 15.31 -12.27
C SER A 56 -0.93 16.17 -11.24
N GLU A 57 -1.92 15.61 -10.52
CA GLU A 57 -2.18 16.03 -9.14
C GLU A 57 -0.91 15.72 -8.37
N LYS A 58 0.03 16.68 -8.39
CA LYS A 58 1.23 16.69 -7.57
C LYS A 58 0.78 16.51 -6.14
N ILE A 59 0.71 15.26 -5.68
CA ILE A 59 0.90 14.90 -4.30
C ILE A 59 2.30 15.41 -4.05
N THR A 60 2.38 16.65 -3.62
CA THR A 60 3.58 17.24 -3.08
C THR A 60 3.93 16.28 -1.98
N ASN A 61 4.85 15.36 -2.27
CA ASN A 61 5.33 14.44 -1.26
C ASN A 61 5.73 15.36 -0.11
N PRO A 62 5.14 15.23 1.09
CA PRO A 62 5.53 16.11 2.17
C PRO A 62 7.04 16.07 2.34
N GLY A 63 7.68 14.94 1.96
CA GLY A 63 9.12 14.70 1.83
C GLY A 63 9.79 14.67 3.18
N THR A 64 9.46 15.68 3.97
CA THR A 64 9.91 16.01 5.29
C THR A 64 8.78 16.75 5.99
N PHE A 65 8.28 16.19 7.07
CA PHE A 65 7.36 16.89 7.98
C PHE A 65 7.92 16.84 9.40
N THR A 66 7.55 17.83 10.21
CA THR A 66 8.00 17.88 11.61
C THR A 66 6.94 17.27 12.50
N VAL A 67 7.35 16.41 13.43
CA VAL A 67 6.48 15.80 14.44
C VAL A 67 6.95 16.25 15.82
N GLY A 68 6.02 16.66 16.68
CA GLY A 68 6.34 16.95 18.08
C GLY A 68 6.83 15.71 18.81
N CYS A 69 7.91 15.84 19.58
CA CYS A 69 8.49 14.81 20.43
C CYS A 69 8.67 15.33 21.85
N SER A 70 8.69 14.40 22.80
CA SER A 70 9.18 14.64 24.15
C SER A 70 10.54 13.96 24.28
N ILE A 71 11.57 14.72 24.58
CA ILE A 71 12.87 14.21 25.00
C ILE A 71 13.00 14.56 26.48
N ASP A 72 13.41 13.60 27.30
CA ASP A 72 13.57 13.81 28.73
C ASP A 72 14.58 14.94 29.00
N GLY A 73 14.23 15.89 29.86
CA GLY A 73 15.00 17.11 30.09
C GLY A 73 14.89 18.21 29.01
N MET A 74 13.93 18.13 28.06
CA MET A 74 13.64 19.20 27.11
C MET A 74 12.16 19.60 27.11
N ASP A 75 11.88 20.89 27.31
CA ASP A 75 10.50 21.44 27.37
C ASP A 75 9.78 21.41 26.00
N SER A 76 10.51 21.35 24.89
CA SER A 76 9.94 21.16 23.56
C SER A 76 10.95 20.51 22.61
N CYS A 77 10.52 19.45 21.92
CA CYS A 77 11.29 18.79 20.86
C CYS A 77 10.42 18.65 19.62
N CYS A 78 11.06 18.80 18.47
CA CYS A 78 10.49 18.58 17.16
C CYS A 78 11.43 17.69 16.35
N ALA A 79 10.92 16.57 15.85
CA ALA A 79 11.68 15.62 15.04
C ALA A 79 11.31 15.80 13.56
N LEU A 80 12.32 15.95 12.72
CA LEU A 80 12.14 15.98 11.27
C LEU A 80 11.95 14.54 10.75
N ARG A 81 10.77 14.23 10.24
CA ARG A 81 10.44 12.93 9.65
C ARG A 81 10.57 12.99 8.14
N ASN A 82 11.66 12.41 7.64
CA ASN A 82 11.87 12.18 6.21
C ASN A 82 11.49 10.75 5.86
N LEU A 83 10.42 10.56 5.07
CA LEU A 83 9.95 9.23 4.67
C LEU A 83 10.89 8.51 3.69
N GLY A 84 11.84 9.23 3.09
CA GLY A 84 12.89 8.68 2.24
C GLY A 84 14.20 8.35 2.98
N ALA A 85 14.32 8.66 4.27
CA ALA A 85 15.51 8.36 5.06
C ALA A 85 15.37 7.00 5.76
N SER A 86 16.41 6.17 5.68
CA SER A 86 16.49 4.88 6.38
C SER A 86 17.13 4.96 7.77
N ILE A 87 17.71 6.11 8.14
CA ILE A 87 18.47 6.33 9.37
C ILE A 87 17.98 7.62 10.05
N ASN A 88 17.87 7.59 11.39
CA ASN A 88 17.53 8.75 12.21
C ASN A 88 18.80 9.48 12.66
N PHE A 89 18.83 10.81 12.55
CA PHE A 89 19.92 11.65 13.06
C PHE A 89 19.46 12.43 14.28
N MET A 90 20.31 12.50 15.31
CA MET A 90 20.13 13.36 16.47
C MET A 90 21.36 14.29 16.58
N PRO A 91 21.19 15.62 16.61
CA PRO A 91 22.29 16.54 16.82
C PRO A 91 22.96 16.29 18.18
N LEU A 92 24.28 16.45 18.24
CA LEU A 92 25.05 16.28 19.48
C LEU A 92 24.56 17.20 20.60
N SER A 93 24.05 18.39 20.28
CA SER A 93 23.47 19.31 21.26
C SER A 93 22.25 18.73 22.01
N VAL A 94 21.52 17.82 21.37
CA VAL A 94 20.34 17.14 21.95
C VAL A 94 20.75 15.88 22.72
N SER A 95 21.76 15.16 22.25
CA SER A 95 22.20 13.91 22.89
C SER A 95 23.07 14.11 24.13
N ARG A 96 23.54 15.34 24.42
CA ARG A 96 24.40 15.63 25.59
C ARG A 96 23.72 15.36 26.94
N ASN A 97 22.39 15.38 27.00
CA ASN A 97 21.64 15.20 28.24
C ASN A 97 21.34 13.71 28.54
N TRP A 98 21.92 12.78 27.77
CA TRP A 98 21.71 11.33 27.90
C TRP A 98 22.85 10.62 28.64
N GLU A 99 23.84 11.36 29.14
CA GLU A 99 24.90 10.91 30.06
C GLU A 99 24.53 11.25 31.51
#